data_AF-A0A935WTS8-F1
#
_entry.id   AF-A0A935WTS8-F1
#
_cell.length_a   1.000
_cell.length_b   1.000
_cell.length_c   1.000
_cell.angle_alpha   90.00
_cell.angle_beta   90.00
_cell.angle_gamma   90.00
#
_symmetry.space_group_name_H-M   'P 1'
#
loop_
_entity.id
_entity.type
_entity.pdbx_description
1 polymer ?
#
loop_
_entity_poly.entity_id
_entity_poly.type
_entity_poly.pdbx_seq_one_letter_code
_entity_poly.pdbx_strand_id
1 'polypeptide(L)'
;MFVTPYELLPPVLCPFRQIFGIPCLTCGGTRAACALSRLELGLAFSMNPLVFLAFCAALMFALRVAWSTLTGRDPRDVDFRSDASRLALRVGVLLATVANWAYLIAVGR
;
A
#
# COMPACT_ATOMS: atom_id res chain seq x y z
N MET A 1 32.00 -13.51 9.07
CA MET A 1 30.77 -13.79 9.84
C MET A 1 29.88 -12.57 9.67
N PHE A 2 28.91 -12.63 8.75
CA PHE A 2 28.01 -11.50 8.50
C PHE A 2 27.01 -11.44 9.66
N VAL A 3 27.23 -10.52 10.59
CA VAL A 3 26.23 -10.20 11.62
C VAL A 3 25.05 -9.61 10.89
N THR A 4 23.95 -10.34 10.90
CA THR A 4 22.72 -9.87 10.30
C THR A 4 22.09 -8.81 11.21
N PRO A 5 21.62 -7.66 10.71
CA PRO A 5 21.20 -6.52 11.53
C PRO A 5 20.14 -6.82 12.61
N TYR A 6 19.37 -7.89 12.44
CA TYR A 6 18.33 -8.35 13.37
C TYR A 6 18.87 -9.02 14.66
N GLU A 7 20.16 -9.33 14.75
CA GLU A 7 20.78 -9.79 16.00
C GLU A 7 21.16 -8.63 16.94
N LEU A 8 21.31 -7.41 16.39
CA LEU A 8 21.77 -6.22 17.10
C LEU A 8 20.62 -5.31 17.56
N LEU A 9 19.49 -5.33 16.86
CA LEU A 9 18.24 -4.71 17.31
C LEU A 9 17.21 -5.81 17.55
N PRO A 10 16.58 -5.90 18.74
CA PRO A 10 15.41 -6.75 18.88
C PRO A 10 14.43 -6.39 17.76
N PRO A 11 13.80 -7.38 17.09
CA PRO A 11 12.85 -7.10 16.04
C PRO A 11 11.89 -6.05 16.57
N VAL A 12 11.73 -4.92 15.86
CA VAL A 12 10.85 -3.83 16.29
C VAL A 12 9.46 -4.43 16.46
N LEU A 13 9.15 -4.77 17.71
CA LEU A 13 7.89 -5.38 18.09
C LEU A 13 6.86 -4.29 17.92
N CYS A 14 5.96 -4.49 16.95
CA CYS A 14 4.86 -3.57 16.71
C CYS A 14 4.06 -3.42 18.01
N PRO A 15 4.01 -2.22 18.64
CA PRO A 15 3.30 -2.04 19.91
C PRO A 15 1.83 -2.42 19.79
N PHE A 16 1.23 -2.17 18.63
CA PHE A 16 -0.15 -2.57 18.32
C PHE A 16 -0.32 -4.09 18.41
N ARG A 17 0.61 -4.86 17.83
CA ARG A 17 0.58 -6.32 17.93
C ARG A 17 0.82 -6.80 19.36
N GLN A 18 1.65 -6.12 20.14
CA GLN A 18 1.87 -6.47 21.55
C GLN A 18 0.62 -6.22 22.41
N ILE A 19 -0.11 -5.14 22.15
CA ILE A 19 -1.29 -4.77 22.94
C ILE A 19 -2.53 -5.56 22.51
N PHE A 20 -2.77 -5.69 21.20
CA PHE A 20 -4.01 -6.27 20.66
C PHE A 20 -3.86 -7.71 20.17
N GLY A 21 -2.64 -8.26 20.11
CA GLY A 21 -2.39 -9.63 19.64
C GLY A 21 -2.58 -9.84 18.13
N ILE A 22 -2.96 -8.81 17.38
CA ILE A 22 -3.20 -8.86 15.93
C ILE A 22 -2.33 -7.84 15.18
N PRO A 23 -1.97 -8.11 13.92
CA PRO A 23 -1.32 -7.10 13.10
C PRO A 23 -2.22 -5.91 12.78
N CYS A 24 -1.61 -4.73 12.66
CA CYS A 24 -2.31 -3.53 12.18
C CYS A 24 -2.40 -3.51 10.64
N LEU A 25 -3.24 -2.64 10.09
CA LEU A 25 -3.45 -2.48 8.64
C LEU A 25 -2.18 -2.20 7.84
N THR A 26 -1.18 -1.59 8.49
CA THR A 26 0.08 -1.17 7.87
C THR A 26 1.24 -2.08 8.21
N CYS A 27 1.00 -3.20 8.91
CA CYS A 27 2.03 -4.18 9.18
C CYS A 27 2.66 -4.68 7.86
N GLY A 28 3.99 -4.74 7.83
CA GLY A 28 4.74 -5.08 6.63
C GLY A 28 4.84 -3.97 5.57
N GLY A 29 4.24 -2.79 5.79
CA GLY A 29 4.24 -1.70 4.80
C GLY A 29 5.63 -1.19 4.43
N THR A 30 6.53 -1.01 5.39
CA THR A 30 7.93 -0.61 5.11
C THR A 30 8.66 -1.67 4.28
N ARG A 31 8.46 -2.96 4.59
CA ARG A 31 9.06 -4.06 3.81
C ARG A 31 8.49 -4.10 2.38
N ALA A 32 7.19 -3.86 2.22
CA ALA A 32 6.57 -3.74 0.91
C ALA A 32 7.16 -2.56 0.11
N ALA A 33 7.37 -1.41 0.75
CA ALA A 33 8.02 -0.25 0.12
C ALA A 33 9.47 -0.52 -0.28
N CYS A 34 10.25 -1.21 0.55
CA CYS A 34 11.62 -1.64 0.20
C CYS A 34 11.64 -2.69 -0.94
N ALA A 35 10.61 -3.53 -1.05
CA ALA A 35 10.47 -4.45 -2.17
C ALA A 35 10.12 -3.71 -3.46
N LEU A 36 9.21 -2.72 -3.38
CA LEU A 36 8.86 -1.85 -4.51
C LEU A 36 10.05 -1.05 -5.03
N SER A 37 10.91 -0.52 -4.15
CA SER A 37 12.12 0.21 -4.58
C SER A 37 13.12 -0.69 -5.33
N ARG A 38 13.03 -2.00 -5.13
CA ARG A 38 13.82 -3.02 -5.84
C ARG A 38 13.06 -3.64 -7.02
N LEU A 39 11.88 -3.12 -7.36
CA LEU A 39 10.99 -3.64 -8.42
C LEU A 39 10.53 -5.09 -8.19
N GLU A 40 10.56 -5.58 -6.94
CA GLU A 40 10.10 -6.91 -6.57
C GLU A 40 8.57 -6.90 -6.34
N LEU A 41 7.80 -6.75 -7.41
CA LEU A 41 6.34 -6.51 -7.34
C LEU A 41 5.57 -7.62 -6.63
N GLY A 42 5.88 -8.89 -6.90
CA GLY A 42 5.21 -10.02 -6.27
C GLY A 42 5.49 -10.09 -4.76
N LEU A 43 6.74 -9.80 -4.37
CA LEU A 43 7.13 -9.75 -2.96
C LEU A 43 6.43 -8.58 -2.26
N ALA A 44 6.43 -7.39 -2.87
CA ALA A 44 5.73 -6.22 -2.33
C ALA A 44 4.23 -6.46 -2.11
N PHE A 45 3.54 -7.03 -3.10
CA PHE A 45 2.12 -7.37 -2.99
C PHE A 45 1.86 -8.37 -1.87
N SER A 46 2.70 -9.40 -1.74
CA SER A 46 2.55 -10.38 -0.66
C SER A 46 2.76 -9.79 0.74
N MET A 47 3.60 -8.75 0.86
CA MET A 47 3.94 -8.12 2.15
C MET A 47 2.83 -7.21 2.65
N ASN A 48 2.28 -6.34 1.79
CA ASN A 48 1.15 -5.49 2.14
C ASN A 48 0.44 -5.03 0.85
N PRO A 49 -0.66 -5.71 0.44
CA PRO A 49 -1.42 -5.38 -0.77
C PRO A 49 -1.87 -3.92 -0.82
N LEU A 50 -2.27 -3.33 0.31
CA LEU A 50 -2.73 -1.94 0.36
C LEU A 50 -1.62 -0.96 0.00
N VAL A 51 -0.40 -1.15 0.53
CA VAL A 51 0.76 -0.32 0.19
C VAL A 51 1.15 -0.46 -1.28
N PHE A 52 1.09 -1.69 -1.82
CA PHE A 52 1.31 -1.94 -3.23
C PHE A 52 0.32 -1.16 -4.12
N LEU A 53 -0.98 -1.26 -3.83
CA LEU A 53 -2.03 -0.55 -4.56
C LEU A 53 -1.89 0.97 -4.44
N ALA A 54 -1.57 1.48 -3.24
CA ALA A 54 -1.33 2.90 -3.02
C ALA A 54 -0.13 3.41 -3.85
N PHE A 55 0.95 2.63 -3.94
CA PHE A 55 2.09 2.97 -4.77
C PHE A 55 1.73 2.99 -6.26
N CYS A 56 0.99 1.99 -6.75
CA CYS A 56 0.51 1.98 -8.13
C CYS A 56 -0.38 3.19 -8.44
N ALA A 57 -1.29 3.56 -7.53
CA ALA A 57 -2.12 4.74 -7.67
C ALA A 57 -1.29 6.03 -7.73
N ALA A 58 -0.30 6.16 -6.85
CA ALA A 58 0.63 7.29 -6.84
C ALA A 58 1.45 7.38 -8.14
N LEU A 59 1.93 6.24 -8.65
CA LEU A 59 2.68 6.18 -9.91
C LEU A 59 1.81 6.60 -11.10
N MET A 60 0.58 6.08 -11.19
CA MET A 60 -0.37 6.47 -12.24
C MET A 60 -0.69 7.97 -12.17
N PHE A 61 -0.87 8.51 -10.97
CA PHE A 61 -1.08 9.94 -10.76
C PHE A 61 0.13 10.77 -11.22
N ALA A 62 1.35 10.36 -10.83
CA ALA A 62 2.58 11.02 -11.22
C ALA A 62 2.78 11.02 -12.75
N LEU A 63 2.54 9.88 -13.41
CA LEU A 63 2.60 9.76 -14.87
C LEU A 63 1.57 10.65 -15.56
N ARG A 64 0.34 10.73 -15.03
CA ARG A 64 -0.70 11.64 -15.53
C ARG A 64 -0.27 13.10 -15.43
N VAL A 65 0.26 13.50 -14.27
CA VAL A 65 0.75 14.87 -14.06
C VAL A 65 1.89 15.17 -15.02
N ALA A 66 2.89 14.28 -15.13
CA ALA A 66 3.99 14.42 -16.07
C ALA A 66 3.50 14.54 -17.52
N TRP A 67 2.54 13.70 -17.94
CA TRP A 67 1.94 13.81 -19.27
C TRP A 67 1.29 15.17 -19.51
N SER A 68 0.54 15.66 -18.53
CA SER A 68 -0.13 16.97 -18.63
C SER A 68 0.86 18.13 -18.73
N THR A 69 1.98 18.07 -18.00
CA THR A 69 3.01 19.10 -18.05
C THR A 69 3.82 19.05 -19.35
N LEU A 70 4.09 17.86 -19.90
CA LEU A 70 4.82 17.70 -21.15
C LEU A 70 3.99 18.07 -22.39
N THR A 71 2.70 17.74 -22.39
CA THR A 71 1.84 17.92 -23.58
C THR A 71 1.01 19.18 -23.57
N GLY A 72 0.94 19.89 -22.42
CA GLY A 72 0.04 21.03 -22.22
C GLY A 72 -1.45 20.64 -22.26
N ARG A 73 -1.77 19.35 -22.41
CA ARG A 73 -3.14 18.82 -22.38
C ARG A 73 -3.40 18.27 -21.00
N ASP A 74 -4.37 18.83 -20.29
CA ASP A 74 -4.84 18.22 -19.07
C ASP A 74 -5.89 17.14 -19.41
N PRO A 75 -5.66 15.85 -19.13
CA PRO A 75 -6.66 14.80 -19.31
C PRO A 75 -7.79 14.89 -18.26
N ARG A 76 -8.20 16.10 -17.88
CA ARG A 76 -9.15 16.43 -16.79
C ARG A 76 -10.58 15.90 -16.98
N ASP A 77 -10.84 15.10 -18.02
CA ASP A 77 -12.16 14.59 -18.39
C ASP A 77 -12.63 13.32 -17.66
N VAL A 78 -11.92 12.84 -16.64
CA VAL A 78 -12.46 11.76 -15.79
C VAL A 78 -13.29 12.38 -14.67
N ASP A 79 -14.47 12.91 -15.03
CA ASP A 79 -15.37 13.55 -14.09
C ASP A 79 -16.10 12.48 -13.24
N PHE A 80 -15.48 12.02 -12.15
CA PHE A 80 -16.10 11.14 -11.15
C PHE A 80 -17.14 11.89 -10.27
N ARG A 81 -17.85 12.87 -10.83
CA ARG A 81 -18.76 13.76 -10.08
C ARG A 81 -20.16 13.20 -9.85
N SER A 82 -20.49 12.01 -10.35
CA SER A 82 -21.76 11.38 -9.97
C SER A 82 -21.71 10.91 -8.51
N ASP A 83 -22.80 11.05 -7.77
CA ASP A 83 -22.88 10.57 -6.39
C ASP A 83 -22.66 9.05 -6.31
N ALA A 84 -23.08 8.32 -7.35
CA ALA A 84 -22.86 6.88 -7.50
C ALA A 84 -21.36 6.53 -7.62
N SER A 85 -20.57 7.28 -8.41
CA SER A 85 -19.13 7.03 -8.54
C SER A 85 -18.37 7.34 -7.24
N ARG A 86 -18.81 8.37 -6.50
CA ARG A 86 -18.24 8.69 -5.18
C ARG A 86 -18.54 7.60 -4.15
N LEU A 87 -19.77 7.08 -4.14
CA LEU A 87 -20.15 5.98 -3.28
C LEU A 87 -19.37 4.71 -3.63
N ALA A 88 -19.30 4.36 -4.91
CA ALA A 88 -18.54 3.20 -5.38
C ALA A 88 -17.07 3.28 -4.99
N LEU A 89 -16.44 4.45 -5.13
CA LEU A 89 -15.05 4.65 -4.71
C LEU A 89 -14.88 4.52 -3.20
N ARG A 90 -15.76 5.10 -2.40
CA ARG A 90 -15.74 4.97 -0.93
C ARG A 90 -15.89 3.51 -0.49
N VAL A 91 -16.87 2.81 -1.05
CA VAL A 91 -17.12 1.39 -0.76
C VAL A 91 -15.93 0.54 -1.23
N GLY A 92 -15.39 0.81 -2.42
CA GLY A 92 -14.22 0.11 -2.94
C GLY A 92 -12.99 0.28 -2.04
N VAL A 93 -12.71 1.50 -1.58
CA VAL A 93 -11.62 1.76 -0.63
C VAL A 93 -11.85 1.05 0.70
N LEU A 94 -13.08 1.09 1.23
CA LEU A 94 -13.42 0.39 2.47
C LEU A 94 -13.23 -1.12 2.32
N LEU A 95 -13.76 -1.72 1.26
CA LEU A 95 -13.63 -3.15 0.97
C LEU A 95 -12.17 -3.55 0.79
N ALA A 96 -11.38 -2.79 0.03
CA ALA A 96 -9.95 -3.06 -0.15
C ALA A 96 -9.19 -2.99 1.19
N THR A 97 -9.56 -2.05 2.04
CA THR A 97 -8.96 -1.87 3.37
C THR A 97 -9.28 -3.05 4.29
N VAL A 98 -10.54 -3.46 4.34
CA VAL A 98 -11.00 -4.62 5.13
C VAL A 98 -10.39 -5.92 4.60
N ALA A 99 -10.37 -6.13 3.29
CA ALA A 99 -9.78 -7.29 2.66
C ALA A 99 -8.27 -7.38 2.93
N ASN A 100 -7.54 -6.26 2.83
CA ASN A 100 -6.12 -6.20 3.18
C ASN A 100 -5.90 -6.58 4.65
N TRP A 101 -6.71 -6.06 5.56
CA TRP A 101 -6.55 -6.35 6.98
C TRP A 101 -6.84 -7.82 7.30
N ALA A 102 -7.90 -8.39 6.73
CA ALA A 102 -8.22 -9.81 6.84
C ALA A 102 -7.07 -10.68 6.31
N TYR A 103 -6.47 -10.32 5.18
CA TYR A 103 -5.29 -10.99 4.64
C TYR A 103 -4.10 -10.93 5.60
N LEU A 104 -3.79 -9.76 6.16
CA LEU A 104 -2.69 -9.59 7.10
C LEU A 104 -2.89 -10.42 8.38
N ILE A 105 -4.11 -10.47 8.92
CA ILE A 105 -4.47 -11.31 10.06
C ILE A 105 -4.30 -12.79 9.71
N ALA A 106 -4.81 -13.24 8.56
CA ALA A 106 -4.74 -14.63 8.14
C ALA A 106 -3.31 -15.13 7.94
N VAL A 107 -2.41 -14.27 7.43
CA VAL A 107 -0.99 -14.61 7.23
C VAL A 107 -0.15 -14.30 8.48
N GLY A 108 -0.73 -13.70 9.51
CA GLY A 108 -0.06 -13.33 10.76
C GLY A 108 1.00 -12.24 10.59
N ARG A 109 0.84 -11.34 9.62
CA ARG A 109 1.81 -10.30 9.23
C ARG A 109 1.45 -8.92 9.69
#